data_AF-A0A534SQ17-F1
#
_entry.id   AF-A0A534SQ17-F1
#
_cell.length_a   1.000
_cell.length_b   1.000
_cell.length_c   1.000
_cell.angle_alpha   90.00
_cell.angle_beta   90.00
_cell.angle_gamma   90.00
#
_symmetry.space_group_name_H-M   'P 1'
#
loop_
_entity.id
_entity.type
_entity.pdbx_description
1 polymer ?
#
loop_
_entity_poly.entity_id
_entity_poly.type
_entity_poly.pdbx_seq_one_letter_code
_entity_poly.pdbx_strand_id
1 'polypeptide(L)'
;MVLKKYGLTPDADVKIRALFGNHPLRLSALQAGQIDGTVMAMPFNKMAVKMGFRELVHLRDIIKTPQGGLVTTLQKTRGEAERIVRTIKAALMGNRFLKCIPTTG
;
A
#
# COMPACT_ATOMS: atom_id res chain seq x y z
N MET A 1 -10.66 9.28 4.17
CA MET A 1 -10.88 7.82 4.33
C MET A 1 -11.77 7.35 3.19
N VAL A 2 -11.42 6.25 2.49
CA VAL A 2 -12.08 5.78 1.26
C VAL A 2 -13.60 5.67 1.41
N LEU A 3 -14.07 5.12 2.53
CA LEU A 3 -15.49 4.89 2.81
C LEU A 3 -16.32 6.18 2.72
N LYS A 4 -15.86 7.27 3.36
CA LYS A 4 -16.52 8.58 3.32
C LYS A 4 -16.62 9.14 1.90
N LYS A 5 -15.67 8.84 1.01
CA LYS A 5 -15.72 9.28 -0.40
C LYS A 5 -16.91 8.65 -1.16
N TYR A 6 -17.35 7.47 -0.73
CA TYR A 6 -18.50 6.76 -1.28
C TYR A 6 -19.76 6.93 -0.42
N GLY A 7 -19.80 7.92 0.49
CA GLY A 7 -20.96 8.20 1.33
C GLY A 7 -21.18 7.20 2.49
N LEU A 8 -20.23 6.30 2.74
CA LEU A 8 -20.33 5.32 3.82
C LEU A 8 -19.79 5.89 5.13
N THR A 9 -20.58 5.74 6.18
CA THR A 9 -20.28 6.15 7.55
C THR A 9 -19.70 4.97 8.32
N PRO A 10 -18.46 5.07 8.84
CA PRO A 10 -17.92 4.07 9.74
C PRO A 10 -18.82 3.85 10.95
N ASP A 11 -18.91 2.61 11.41
CA ASP A 11 -19.69 2.18 12.58
C ASP A 11 -21.22 2.26 12.43
N ALA A 12 -21.73 2.89 11.36
CA ALA A 12 -23.14 2.85 10.98
C ALA A 12 -23.38 1.94 9.76
N ASP A 13 -22.70 2.20 8.64
CA ASP A 13 -22.88 1.44 7.39
C ASP A 13 -21.89 0.28 7.27
N VAL A 14 -20.73 0.39 7.94
CA VAL A 14 -19.65 -0.58 7.88
C VAL A 14 -18.98 -0.74 9.23
N LYS A 15 -18.72 -2.00 9.63
CA LYS A 15 -17.99 -2.30 10.87
C LYS A 15 -16.52 -2.57 10.57
N ILE A 16 -15.64 -1.68 11.00
CA ILE A 16 -14.20 -1.83 10.78
C ILE A 16 -13.65 -2.84 11.79
N ARG A 17 -13.09 -3.95 11.29
CA ARG A 17 -12.41 -4.95 12.10
C ARG A 17 -10.90 -4.78 11.97
N ALA A 18 -10.23 -4.56 13.10
CA ALA A 18 -8.78 -4.61 13.16
C ALA A 18 -8.33 -6.07 13.06
N LEU A 19 -8.02 -6.51 11.83
CA LEU A 19 -7.27 -7.74 11.63
C LEU A 19 -5.79 -7.42 11.82
N PHE A 20 -5.29 -7.67 13.03
CA PHE A 20 -3.85 -7.69 13.30
C PHE A 20 -3.23 -8.78 12.43
N GLY A 21 -2.51 -8.38 11.38
CA GLY A 21 -1.94 -9.36 10.46
C GLY A 21 -1.44 -8.76 9.16
N ASN A 22 -0.47 -9.46 8.59
CA ASN A 22 0.01 -9.30 7.23
C ASN A 22 -1.10 -9.66 6.21
N HIS A 23 -0.91 -9.29 4.94
CA HIS A 23 -1.90 -9.54 3.88
C HIS A 23 -2.39 -11.00 3.73
N PRO A 24 -1.57 -12.05 3.93
CA PRO A 24 -2.05 -13.45 3.92
C PRO A 24 -3.23 -13.71 4.85
N LEU A 25 -3.17 -13.23 6.10
CA LEU A 25 -4.23 -13.46 7.08
C LEU A 25 -5.56 -12.82 6.63
N ARG A 26 -5.49 -11.63 6.04
CA ARG A 26 -6.67 -10.94 5.50
C ARG A 26 -7.27 -11.67 4.31
N LEU A 27 -6.44 -12.27 3.46
CA LEU A 27 -6.90 -13.09 2.35
C LEU A 27 -7.61 -14.36 2.86
N SER A 28 -7.03 -15.04 3.85
CA SER A 28 -7.68 -16.21 4.47
C SER A 28 -9.00 -15.86 5.15
N ALA A 29 -9.08 -14.74 5.88
CA ALA A 29 -10.33 -14.27 6.48
C ALA A 29 -11.41 -13.93 5.43
N LEU A 30 -11.00 -13.35 4.29
CA LEU A 30 -11.89 -13.07 3.16
C LEU A 30 -12.41 -14.37 2.54
N GLN A 31 -11.54 -15.37 2.34
CA GLN A 31 -11.94 -16.69 1.85
C GLN A 31 -12.90 -17.42 2.79
N ALA A 32 -12.68 -17.31 4.10
CA ALA A 32 -13.52 -17.92 5.12
C ALA A 32 -14.85 -17.16 5.33
N GLY A 33 -15.10 -16.06 4.62
CA GLY A 33 -16.31 -15.25 4.79
C GLY A 33 -16.39 -14.50 6.13
N GLN A 34 -15.26 -14.34 6.83
CA GLN A 34 -15.22 -13.64 8.12
C GLN A 34 -15.25 -12.11 7.96
N ILE A 35 -14.89 -11.62 6.77
CA ILE A 35 -14.94 -10.21 6.37
C ILE A 35 -15.46 -10.10 4.94
N ASP A 36 -16.13 -9.00 4.62
CA ASP A 36 -16.68 -8.76 3.28
C ASP A 36 -15.67 -8.07 2.34
N GLY A 37 -14.66 -7.40 2.91
CA GLY A 37 -13.69 -6.64 2.13
C GLY A 37 -12.49 -6.20 2.95
N THR A 38 -11.36 -6.01 2.27
CA THR A 38 -10.12 -5.58 2.92
C THR A 38 -9.16 -4.88 1.94
N VAL A 39 -8.29 -4.05 2.48
CA VAL A 39 -7.23 -3.40 1.69
C VAL A 39 -6.04 -4.36 1.55
N MET A 40 -5.66 -4.65 0.31
CA MET A 40 -4.52 -5.50 -0.03
C MET A 40 -3.57 -4.80 -1.00
N ALA A 41 -2.27 -5.06 -0.80
CA ALA A 41 -1.23 -4.71 -1.76
C ALA A 41 -0.87 -5.94 -2.63
N MET A 42 -0.10 -5.70 -3.69
CA MET A 42 0.49 -6.78 -4.49
C MET A 42 1.42 -7.64 -3.62
N PRO A 43 1.45 -8.98 -3.81
CA PRO A 43 0.71 -9.78 -4.79
C PRO A 43 -0.72 -10.17 -4.38
N PHE A 44 -1.12 -9.92 -3.13
CA PHE A 44 -2.33 -10.47 -2.54
C PHE A 44 -3.63 -9.98 -3.19
N ASN A 45 -3.68 -8.73 -3.66
CA ASN A 45 -4.84 -8.24 -4.40
C ASN A 45 -5.05 -9.04 -5.72
N LYS A 46 -3.97 -9.35 -6.44
CA LYS A 46 -4.02 -10.18 -7.66
C LYS A 46 -4.37 -11.63 -7.36
N MET A 47 -3.88 -12.18 -6.25
CA MET A 47 -4.27 -13.52 -5.80
C MET A 47 -5.77 -13.58 -5.50
N ALA A 48 -6.31 -12.61 -4.77
CA ALA A 48 -7.74 -12.55 -4.47
C ALA A 48 -8.61 -12.51 -5.73
N VAL A 49 -8.22 -11.72 -6.73
CA VAL A 49 -8.93 -11.69 -8.03
C VAL A 49 -8.90 -13.06 -8.71
N LYS A 50 -7.76 -13.75 -8.71
CA LYS A 50 -7.67 -15.12 -9.24
C LYS A 50 -8.55 -16.12 -8.49
N MET A 51 -8.87 -15.86 -7.23
CA MET A 51 -9.76 -16.68 -6.40
C MET A 51 -11.25 -16.34 -6.59
N GLY A 52 -11.59 -15.43 -7.51
CA GLY A 52 -12.97 -15.03 -7.80
C GLY A 52 -13.46 -13.79 -7.04
N PHE A 53 -12.62 -13.15 -6.24
CA PHE A 53 -12.98 -11.89 -5.59
C PHE A 53 -12.93 -10.71 -6.57
N ARG A 54 -13.70 -9.66 -6.26
CA ARG A 54 -13.72 -8.43 -7.05
C ARG A 54 -12.93 -7.33 -6.37
N GLU A 55 -12.07 -6.65 -7.13
CA GLU A 55 -11.45 -5.41 -6.68
C GLU A 55 -12.48 -4.28 -6.77
N LEU A 56 -12.83 -3.70 -5.62
CA LEU A 56 -13.87 -2.66 -5.53
C LEU A 56 -13.32 -1.28 -5.91
N VAL A 57 -12.10 -0.98 -5.45
CA VAL A 57 -11.50 0.35 -5.55
C VAL A 57 -9.98 0.24 -5.63
N HIS A 58 -9.37 0.91 -6.60
CA HIS A 58 -7.94 1.17 -6.61
C HIS A 58 -7.60 2.38 -5.73
N LEU A 59 -6.99 2.14 -4.57
CA LEU A 59 -6.66 3.20 -3.61
C LEU A 59 -5.72 4.27 -4.18
N ARG A 60 -4.92 3.96 -5.23
CA ARG A 60 -4.04 4.92 -5.91
C ARG A 60 -4.81 6.11 -6.50
N ASP A 61 -6.06 5.90 -6.91
CA ASP A 61 -6.87 6.95 -7.54
C ASP A 61 -7.46 7.92 -6.50
N ILE A 62 -7.39 7.55 -5.21
CA ILE A 62 -8.02 8.27 -4.10
C ILE A 62 -6.97 8.84 -3.16
N ILE A 63 -5.94 8.05 -2.84
CA ILE A 63 -4.88 8.42 -1.91
C ILE A 63 -3.64 8.78 -2.72
N LYS A 64 -3.37 10.09 -2.81
CA LYS A 64 -2.16 10.63 -3.43
C LYS A 64 -0.98 10.75 -2.45
N THR A 65 -1.19 10.39 -1.18
CA THR A 65 -0.17 10.50 -0.14
C THR A 65 0.92 9.44 -0.31
N PRO A 66 2.21 9.80 -0.21
CA PRO A 66 3.31 8.84 -0.24
C PRO A 66 3.15 7.78 0.87
N GLN A 67 3.28 6.51 0.51
CA GLN A 67 3.17 5.37 1.44
C GLN A 67 4.52 4.91 2.00
N GLY A 68 5.62 5.58 1.64
CA GLY A 68 6.95 5.23 2.08
C GLY A 68 7.95 6.36 1.83
N GLY A 69 9.14 6.23 2.40
CA GLY A 69 10.21 7.20 2.27
C GLY A 69 11.52 6.68 2.84
N LEU A 70 12.62 7.37 2.48
CA LEU A 70 13.91 7.16 3.11
C LEU A 70 13.97 7.98 4.40
N VAL A 71 14.34 7.33 5.50
CA VAL A 71 14.46 7.96 6.82
C VAL A 71 15.87 7.73 7.38
N THR A 72 16.41 8.73 8.07
CA THR A 72 17.71 8.65 8.73
C THR A 72 17.72 9.59 9.94
N THR A 73 18.78 9.53 10.75
CA THR A 73 18.89 10.39 11.94
C THR A 73 19.24 11.82 11.57
N LEU A 74 18.82 12.76 12.42
CA LEU A 74 19.17 14.18 12.27
C LEU A 74 20.69 14.39 12.33
N GLN A 75 21.38 13.62 13.17
CA GLN A 75 22.83 13.65 13.28
C GLN A 75 23.52 13.34 11.95
N LYS A 76 23.11 12.26 11.26
CA LYS A 76 23.64 11.92 9.93
C LYS A 76 23.29 12.98 8.88
N THR A 77 22.10 13.56 8.99
CA THR A 77 21.66 14.63 8.09
C THR A 77 22.56 15.86 8.18
N ARG A 78 22.99 16.23 9.40
CA ARG A 78 23.85 17.39 9.63
C ARG A 78 25.34 17.10 9.42
N GLY A 79 25.81 15.92 9.84
CA GLY A 79 27.23 15.54 9.79
C GLY A 79 27.71 14.96 8.45
N GLU A 80 26.79 14.46 7.62
CA GLU A 80 27.14 13.75 6.37
C GLU A 80 26.31 14.25 5.16
N ALA A 81 26.06 15.56 5.07
CA ALA A 81 25.14 16.15 4.09
C ALA A 81 25.39 15.69 2.64
N GLU A 82 26.65 15.63 2.20
CA GLU A 82 26.96 15.15 0.85
C GLU A 82 26.56 13.68 0.61
N ARG A 83 26.77 12.82 1.60
CA ARG A 83 26.39 11.40 1.52
C ARG A 83 24.87 11.26 1.45
N ILE A 84 24.14 12.10 2.18
CA ILE A 84 22.68 12.15 2.11
C ILE A 84 22.23 12.52 0.69
N VAL A 85 22.79 13.58 0.09
CA VAL A 85 22.46 13.99 -1.28
C VAL A 85 22.77 12.87 -2.28
N ARG A 86 23.94 12.23 -2.18
CA ARG A 86 24.31 11.09 -3.05
C ARG A 86 23.33 9.91 -2.90
N THR A 87 22.90 9.63 -1.68
CA THR A 87 21.92 8.56 -1.39
C THR A 87 20.56 8.86 -2.01
N ILE A 88 20.07 10.11 -1.90
CA ILE A 88 18.82 10.54 -2.54
C ILE A 88 18.91 10.39 -4.06
N LYS A 89 20.02 10.85 -4.67
CA LYS A 89 20.25 10.69 -6.11
C LYS A 89 20.25 9.21 -6.53
N ALA A 90 20.95 8.35 -5.80
CA ALA A 90 20.96 6.92 -6.07
C ALA A 90 19.56 6.29 -6.00
N ALA A 91 18.77 6.64 -5.00
CA ALA A 91 17.40 6.16 -4.86
C ALA A 91 16.49 6.63 -6.02
N LEU A 92 16.63 7.89 -6.46
CA LEU A 92 15.91 8.42 -7.61
C LEU A 92 16.30 7.72 -8.91
N MET A 93 17.61 7.46 -9.12
CA MET A 93 18.10 6.71 -10.27
C MET A 93 17.56 5.28 -10.28
N GLY A 94 17.60 4.58 -9.14
CA GLY A 94 17.02 3.24 -9.00
C GLY A 94 15.52 3.21 -9.31
N ASN A 95 14.75 4.17 -8.80
CA ASN A 95 13.32 4.25 -9.09
C ASN A 95 13.04 4.55 -10.58
N ARG A 96 13.85 5.42 -11.21
CA ARG A 96 13.76 5.69 -12.66
C ARG A 96 14.03 4.41 -13.47
N PHE A 97 15.03 3.64 -13.08
CA PHE A 97 15.37 2.37 -13.73
C PHE A 97 14.22 1.36 -13.60
N LEU A 98 13.66 1.18 -12.40
CA LEU A 98 12.53 0.27 -12.17
C LEU A 98 11.29 0.62 -13.02
N LYS A 99 11.05 1.90 -13.29
CA LYS A 99 9.95 2.34 -14.19
C LYS A 99 10.18 1.99 -15.65
N CYS A 100 11.43 1.82 -16.08
CA CYS A 100 11.77 1.51 -17.47
C CYS A 100 11.79 0.00 -17.74
N ILE A 101 11.80 -0.85 -16.71
CA ILE A 101 11.68 -2.29 -16.88
C ILE A 101 10.23 -2.59 -17.30
N PRO A 102 9.99 -3.29 -18.43
CA PRO A 102 8.65 -3.73 -18.77
C PRO A 102 8.14 -4.64 -17.66
N THR A 103 7.10 -4.21 -16.95
CA THR A 103 6.40 -5.09 -16.02
C THR A 103 5.57 -6.06 -16.85
N THR A 104 6.12 -7.23 -17.16
CA THR A 104 5.34 -8.35 -17.72
C THR A 104 4.29 -8.72 -16.67
N GLY A 105 3.04 -8.34 -16.94
CA GLY A 105 1.88 -8.60 -16.09
C GLY A 105 0.89 -9.50 -16.80
#